data_AF-A0A3R5QYM7-F1
#
_entry.id   AF-A0A3R5QYM7-F1
#
_cell.length_a   1.000
_cell.length_b   1.000
_cell.length_c   1.000
_cell.angle_alpha   90.00
_cell.angle_beta   90.00
_cell.angle_gamma   90.00
#
_symmetry.space_group_name_H-M   'P 1'
#
loop_
_entity.id
_entity.type
_entity.pdbx_description
1 polymer ?
#
loop_
_entity_poly.entity_id
_entity_poly.type
_entity_poly.pdbx_seq_one_letter_code
_entity_poly.pdbx_strand_id
1 'polypeptide(L)' 'MCGQYITPHEVIQLHELITLKNLSLTKCITMSPLVSDDELKTIIKDNIPAEQLQIRELKAYMDQSAVAQNNNS' A
#
# COMPACT_ATOMS: atom_id res chain seq x y z
N MET A 1 22.06 14.14 12.90
CA MET A 1 21.07 13.08 12.64
C MET A 1 21.02 12.89 11.14
N CYS A 2 21.55 11.77 10.64
CA CYS A 2 21.72 11.54 9.20
C CYS A 2 20.33 11.36 8.56
N GLY A 3 19.98 12.21 7.60
CA GLY A 3 18.72 12.10 6.86
C GLY A 3 18.67 10.77 6.13
N GLN A 4 17.63 9.98 6.39
CA GLN A 4 17.35 8.74 5.65
C GLN A 4 16.94 9.11 4.23
N TYR A 5 17.93 9.20 3.34
CA TYR A 5 17.69 9.18 1.91
C TYR A 5 17.24 7.78 1.55
N ILE A 6 15.98 7.67 1.11
CA ILE A 6 15.45 6.44 0.52
C ILE A 6 16.26 6.19 -0.76
N THR A 7 16.97 5.08 -0.77
CA THR A 7 17.83 4.63 -1.86
C THR A 7 16.99 4.05 -3.01
N PRO A 8 17.53 3.98 -4.24
CA PRO A 8 16.79 3.41 -5.38
C PRO A 8 16.24 2.00 -5.12
N HIS A 9 16.93 1.19 -4.32
CA HIS A 9 16.47 -0.15 -3.97
C HIS A 9 15.23 -0.14 -3.06
N GLU A 10 15.14 0.82 -2.13
CA GLU A 10 13.96 1.00 -1.27
C GLU A 10 12.76 1.52 -2.06
N VAL A 11 12.99 2.37 -3.07
CA VAL A 11 11.92 2.82 -3.99
C VAL A 11 11.32 1.64 -4.75
N ILE A 12 12.17 0.73 -5.26
CA ILE A 12 11.71 -0.48 -5.95
C ILE A 12 10.91 -1.38 -5.01
N GLN A 13 11.42 -1.62 -3.80
CA GLN A 13 10.70 -2.41 -2.79
C GLN A 13 9.36 -1.78 -2.40
N LEU A 14 9.30 -0.45 -2.25
CA LEU A 14 8.07 0.28 -1.99
C LEU A 14 7.06 0.11 -3.14
N HIS A 15 7.51 0.21 -4.39
CA HIS A 15 6.67 -0.01 -5.55
C HIS A 15 6.09 -1.44 -5.57
N GLU A 16 6.94 -2.46 -5.37
CA GLU A 16 6.51 -3.86 -5.29
C GLU A 16 5.49 -4.08 -4.16
N LEU A 17 5.72 -3.50 -2.98
CA LEU A 17 4.81 -3.60 -1.84
C LEU A 17 3.45 -2.93 -2.14
N ILE A 18 3.46 -1.76 -2.78
CA ILE A 18 2.24 -1.07 -3.21
C ILE A 18 1.48 -1.93 -4.24
N THR A 19 2.16 -2.49 -5.24
CA THR A 19 1.56 -3.40 -6.23
C THR A 19 0.93 -4.62 -5.56
N LEU A 20 1.65 -5.25 -4.63
CA LEU A 20 1.16 -6.41 -3.88
C LEU A 20 -0.10 -6.07 -3.07
N LYS A 21 -0.11 -4.94 -2.36
CA LYS A 21 -1.29 -4.50 -1.59
C LYS A 21 -2.48 -4.18 -2.47
N ASN A 22 -2.29 -3.53 -3.62
CA ASN A 22 -3.38 -3.30 -4.57
C ASN A 22 -3.98 -4.62 -5.08
N LEU A 23 -3.14 -5.62 -5.33
CA LEU A 23 -3.60 -6.96 -5.72
C LEU A 23 -4.40 -7.63 -4.60
N SER A 24 -3.93 -7.57 -3.35
CA SER A 24 -4.67 -8.07 -2.17
C SER A 24 -6.03 -7.41 -2.03
N LEU A 25 -6.06 -6.07 -2.09
CA LEU A 25 -7.28 -5.29 -1.98
C LEU A 25 -8.28 -5.64 -3.09
N THR A 26 -7.79 -5.80 -4.32
CA THR A 26 -8.62 -6.21 -5.46
C THR A 26 -9.25 -7.59 -5.21
N LYS A 27 -8.48 -8.54 -4.67
CA LYS A 27 -9.01 -9.86 -4.27
C LYS A 27 -10.08 -9.73 -3.19
N CYS A 28 -9.82 -8.97 -2.12
CA CYS A 28 -10.80 -8.74 -1.05
C CYS A 28 -12.10 -8.12 -1.56
N ILE A 29 -12.02 -7.08 -2.39
CA ILE A 29 -13.19 -6.42 -2.98
C ILE A 29 -13.96 -7.38 -3.90
N THR A 30 -13.25 -8.14 -4.74
CA THR A 30 -13.87 -9.07 -5.69
C THR A 30 -14.48 -10.29 -5.00
N MET A 31 -13.88 -10.75 -3.89
CA MET A 31 -14.35 -11.90 -3.12
C MET A 31 -15.47 -11.54 -2.16
N SER A 32 -15.51 -10.33 -1.59
CA SER A 32 -16.54 -9.91 -0.63
C SER A 32 -17.99 -10.23 -1.07
N PRO A 33 -18.41 -10.00 -2.33
CA PRO A 33 -19.76 -10.37 -2.78
C PRO A 33 -19.96 -11.87 -3.02
N LEU A 34 -18.88 -12.65 -3.17
CA LEU A 34 -18.91 -14.09 -3.43
C LEU A 34 -18.93 -14.93 -2.15
N VAL A 35 -18.62 -14.34 -1.00
CA VAL A 35 -18.62 -15.03 0.29
C VAL A 35 -20.04 -15.20 0.80
N SER A 36 -20.45 -16.46 1.01
CA SER A 36 -21.76 -16.79 1.57
C SER A 36 -21.85 -16.58 3.08
N ASP A 37 -20.73 -16.75 3.79
CA ASP A 37 -20.66 -16.59 5.24
C ASP A 37 -20.66 -15.11 5.64
N ASP A 38 -21.66 -14.68 6.42
CA ASP A 38 -21.86 -13.27 6.74
C ASP A 38 -20.83 -12.72 7.74
N GLU A 39 -20.28 -13.58 8.61
CA GLU A 39 -19.22 -13.20 9.54
C GLU A 39 -17.91 -12.95 8.76
N LEU A 40 -17.53 -13.89 7.89
CA LEU A 40 -16.37 -13.77 7.02
C LEU A 40 -16.50 -12.58 6.05
N LYS A 41 -17.70 -12.34 5.51
CA LYS A 41 -17.98 -11.18 4.66
C LYS A 41 -17.77 -9.87 5.42
N THR A 42 -18.18 -9.81 6.68
CA THR A 42 -17.99 -8.64 7.54
C THR A 42 -16.51 -8.41 7.82
N ILE A 43 -15.77 -9.46 8.19
CA ILE A 43 -14.31 -9.40 8.42
C ILE A 43 -13.58 -8.87 7.18
N ILE A 44 -13.91 -9.35 5.97
CA ILE A 44 -13.30 -8.88 4.73
C ILE A 44 -13.63 -7.41 4.47
N LYS A 45 -14.89 -6.99 4.70
CA LYS A 45 -15.32 -5.60 4.52
C LYS A 45 -14.63 -4.65 5.50
N ASP A 46 -14.43 -5.08 6.74
CA ASP A 46 -13.76 -4.29 7.77
C ASP A 46 -12.26 -4.13 7.50
N ASN A 47 -11.65 -5.06 6.77
CA ASN A 47 -10.25 -4.98 6.36
C ASN A 47 -10.01 -4.00 5.18
N ILE A 48 -11.00 -3.76 4.32
CA ILE A 48 -10.87 -2.90 3.13
C ILE A 48 -10.40 -1.46 3.47
N PRO A 49 -11.01 -0.74 4.45
CA PRO A 49 -10.57 0.60 4.83
C PRO A 49 -9.12 0.66 5.32
N ALA A 50 -8.69 -0.35 6.08
CA ALA A 50 -7.34 -0.43 6.61
C ALA A 50 -6.31 -0.64 5.48
N GLU A 51 -6.59 -1.53 4.53
CA GLU A 51 -5.73 -1.72 3.35
C GLU A 51 -5.65 -0.45 2.48
N GLN A 52 -6.78 0.24 2.28
CA GLN A 52 -6.80 1.51 1.55
C GLN A 52 -5.97 2.61 2.23
N LEU A 53 -6.01 2.68 3.56
CA LEU A 53 -5.17 3.60 4.33
C LEU A 53 -3.68 3.28 4.15
N GLN A 54 -3.30 2.01 4.32
CA GLN A 54 -1.90 1.58 4.18
C GLN A 54 -1.35 1.85 2.77
N ILE A 55 -2.16 1.64 1.72
CA ILE A 55 -1.76 1.97 0.34
C ILE A 55 -1.52 3.48 0.19
N ARG A 56 -2.36 4.33 0.80
CA ARG A 56 -2.16 5.79 0.77
C ARG A 56 -0.90 6.22 1.49
N GLU A 57 -0.62 5.64 2.66
CA GLU A 57 0.60 5.92 3.43
C GLU A 57 1.86 5.51 2.66
N LEU A 58 1.86 4.31 2.07
CA LEU A 58 3.00 3.83 1.25
C LEU A 58 3.25 4.70 0.02
N LYS A 59 2.18 5.19 -0.64
CA LYS A 59 2.32 6.16 -1.73
C LYS A 59 2.90 7.48 -1.24
N ALA A 60 2.46 7.98 -0.09
CA ALA A 60 3.02 9.19 0.49
C ALA A 60 4.52 9.05 0.83
N TYR A 61 4.95 7.88 1.33
CA TYR A 61 6.38 7.60 1.55
C TYR A 61 7.16 7.54 0.24
N MET A 62 6.59 6.97 -0.82
CA MET A 62 7.19 6.93 -2.15
C MET A 62 7.34 8.35 -2.74
N ASP A 63 6.33 9.20 -2.61
CA ASP A 63 6.37 10.58 -3.12
C ASP A 63 7.43 11.42 -2.36
N GLN A 64 7.52 11.25 -1.03
CA GLN A 64 8.57 11.87 -0.23
C GLN A 64 9.97 11.40 -0.63
N SER A 65 10.13 10.13 -1.02
CA SER A 65 11.40 9.60 -1.53
C SER A 65 11.82 10.22 -2.86
N ALA A 66 10.87 10.44 -3.78
CA ALA A 66 11.12 11.02 -5.08
C ALA A 66 11.51 12.51 -4.97
N VAL A 67 10.86 13.24 -4.04
CA VAL A 67 11.19 14.65 -3.75
C VAL A 67 12.59 14.78 -3.15
N ALA A 68 13.05 13.84 -2.33
CA ALA A 68 14.41 13.87 -1.76
C ALA A 68 15.51 13.70 -2.82
N GLN A 69 15.28 12.95 -3.91
CA GLN A 69 16.25 12.73 -4.99
C GLN A 69 16.42 13.96 -5.91
N ASN A 70 15.44 14.86 -5.99
CA ASN A 70 15.48 16.04 -6.86
C ASN A 70 16.22 17.26 -6.26
N ASN A 71 16.52 17.23 -4.96
CA ASN A 71 17.12 18.36 -4.24
C ASN A 71 18.66 18.28 -4.13
N ASN A 72 19.29 17.27 -4.75
CA ASN A 72 20.75 17.11 -4.80
C ASN A 72 21.33 17.41 -6.21
N SER A 73 20.81 18.44 -6.89
CA SER A 73 21.41 18.99 -8.12
C SER A 73 22.72 19.73 -7.84
#